data_AF-A0A7G8BJB3-F1
#
_entry.id   AF-A0A7G8BJB3-F1
#
_cell.length_a   1.000
_cell.length_b   1.000
_cell.length_c   1.000
_cell.angle_alpha   90.00
_cell.angle_beta   90.00
_cell.angle_gamma   90.00
#
_symmetry.space_group_name_H-M   'P 1'
#
loop_
_entity.id
_entity.type
_entity.pdbx_description
1 polymer ?
#
loop_
_entity_poly.entity_id
_entity_poly.type
_entity_poly.pdbx_seq_one_letter_code
_entity_poly.pdbx_strand_id
1 'polypeptide(L)'
;MAPTSLPDISSRFTFRNWMQGNYFFKEAAGELGVPGRVATHRDVKAQRDLAGGSGDHAGHMIGVQFGAPGGIENMGLQNANMNTFAPKRLQEAFRGHGGSYHDLESEWARKLKDGYRITVTIQDKYRLDEERPFVRWVQWVETTPKGKQQAAQTLDFGNFSSPQLRAARGEQPGPITNGGKGAQVISLFGPRR
;
A
#
# COMPACT_ATOMS: atom_id res chain seq x y z
N MET A 1 32.42 -8.68 -19.60
CA MET A 1 31.02 -8.37 -20.00
C MET A 1 30.59 -7.19 -19.17
N ALA A 2 30.19 -6.07 -19.78
CA ALA A 2 29.64 -4.95 -19.02
C ALA A 2 28.34 -5.42 -18.34
N PRO A 3 28.08 -5.02 -17.07
CA PRO A 3 26.80 -5.34 -16.45
C PRO A 3 25.70 -4.65 -17.25
N THR A 4 24.86 -5.42 -17.93
CA THR A 4 23.68 -4.88 -18.61
C THR A 4 22.76 -4.34 -17.53
N SER A 5 22.72 -3.02 -17.37
CA SER A 5 21.77 -2.37 -16.47
C SER A 5 20.36 -2.77 -16.88
N LEU A 6 19.53 -3.15 -15.90
CA LEU A 6 18.11 -3.42 -16.17
C LEU A 6 17.46 -2.18 -16.80
N PRO A 7 16.49 -2.35 -17.71
CA PRO A 7 15.83 -1.23 -18.38
C PRO A 7 15.11 -0.34 -17.37
N ASP A 8 15.30 0.97 -17.52
CA ASP A 8 14.53 1.99 -16.82
C ASP A 8 13.21 2.21 -17.54
N ILE A 9 12.10 2.06 -16.81
CA ILE A 9 10.75 2.27 -17.32
C ILE A 9 9.97 3.29 -16.48
N SER A 10 10.66 4.08 -15.66
CA SER A 10 10.06 5.07 -14.75
C SER A 10 9.15 6.07 -15.48
N SER A 11 9.44 6.38 -16.74
CA SER A 11 8.63 7.25 -17.60
C SER A 11 7.26 6.68 -17.99
N ARG A 12 6.99 5.39 -17.73
CA ARG A 12 5.66 4.77 -17.95
C ARG A 12 4.66 5.15 -16.86
N PHE A 13 5.13 5.74 -15.77
CA PHE A 13 4.30 6.07 -14.62
C PHE A 13 3.98 7.55 -14.61
N THR A 14 2.71 7.86 -14.34
CA THR A 14 2.22 9.23 -14.19
C THR A 14 1.72 9.45 -12.78
N PHE A 15 2.01 10.63 -12.24
CA PHE A 15 1.62 11.04 -10.90
C PHE A 15 0.80 12.31 -10.97
N ARG A 16 -0.33 12.33 -10.25
CA ARG A 16 -1.21 13.49 -10.19
C ARG A 16 -1.67 13.72 -8.77
N ASN A 17 -1.97 14.97 -8.45
CA ASN A 17 -2.64 15.33 -7.22
C ASN A 17 -3.69 16.41 -7.50
N TRP A 18 -4.76 16.41 -6.72
CA TRP A 18 -5.82 17.42 -6.86
C TRP A 18 -6.64 17.55 -5.59
N MET A 19 -7.36 18.66 -5.50
CA MET A 19 -8.40 18.90 -4.51
C MET A 19 -9.77 18.63 -5.11
N GLN A 20 -10.66 17.97 -4.37
CA GLN A 20 -12.06 17.81 -4.74
C GLN A 20 -12.95 17.85 -3.50
N GLY A 21 -13.69 18.95 -3.33
CA GLY A 21 -14.40 19.22 -2.09
C GLY A 21 -13.43 19.32 -0.90
N ASN A 22 -13.77 18.64 0.19
CA ASN A 22 -12.95 18.60 1.42
C ASN A 22 -11.91 17.46 1.43
N TYR A 23 -11.44 17.06 0.25
CA TYR A 23 -10.49 15.96 0.11
C TYR A 23 -9.34 16.34 -0.81
N PHE A 24 -8.15 15.89 -0.42
CA PHE A 24 -6.95 15.88 -1.25
C PHE A 24 -6.72 14.46 -1.78
N PHE A 25 -6.30 14.35 -3.03
CA PHE A 25 -6.02 13.07 -3.69
C PHE A 25 -4.60 13.04 -4.22
N LYS A 26 -3.97 11.88 -4.08
CA LYS A 26 -2.75 11.52 -4.84
C LYS A 26 -3.06 10.31 -5.70
N GLU A 27 -2.57 10.32 -6.93
CA GLU A 27 -2.73 9.22 -7.87
C GLU A 27 -1.40 8.82 -8.48
N ALA A 28 -1.20 7.51 -8.65
CA ALA A 28 -0.19 6.93 -9.53
C ALA A 28 -0.87 5.99 -10.52
N ALA A 29 -0.46 6.06 -11.77
CA ALA A 29 -0.94 5.17 -12.81
C ALA A 29 0.20 4.75 -13.73
N GLY A 30 0.09 3.57 -14.35
CA GLY A 30 1.09 3.09 -15.31
C GLY A 30 1.02 1.58 -15.55
N GLU A 31 1.80 1.11 -16.53
CA GLU A 31 2.00 -0.31 -16.78
C GLU A 31 3.17 -0.84 -15.93
N LEU A 32 2.90 -1.90 -15.16
CA LEU A 32 3.90 -2.51 -14.28
C LEU A 32 5.00 -3.24 -15.07
N GLY A 33 6.26 -3.03 -14.68
CA GLY A 33 7.39 -3.82 -15.15
C GLY A 33 7.49 -5.16 -14.45
N VAL A 34 8.09 -6.16 -15.12
CA VAL A 34 8.32 -7.48 -14.52
C VAL A 34 9.42 -7.40 -13.46
N PRO A 35 9.16 -7.76 -12.19
CA PRO A 35 10.17 -7.69 -11.14
C PRO A 35 11.44 -8.49 -11.48
N GLY A 36 12.60 -7.86 -11.26
CA GLY A 36 13.90 -8.42 -11.63
C GLY A 36 14.27 -8.30 -13.11
N ARG A 37 13.39 -7.73 -13.96
CA ARG A 37 13.66 -7.40 -15.37
C ARG A 37 13.60 -5.91 -15.67
N VAL A 38 13.36 -5.07 -14.67
CA VAL A 38 13.35 -3.61 -14.77
C VAL A 38 14.18 -3.01 -13.63
N ALA A 39 14.73 -1.82 -13.85
CA ALA A 39 15.43 -1.09 -12.80
C ALA A 39 14.49 -0.79 -11.62
N THR A 40 15.06 -0.67 -10.42
CA THR A 40 14.32 -0.28 -9.21
C THR A 40 14.82 1.08 -8.74
N HIS A 41 13.91 1.96 -8.35
CA HIS A 41 14.22 3.37 -8.08
C HIS A 41 13.99 3.73 -6.62
N ARG A 42 14.65 3.04 -5.67
CA ARG A 42 14.42 3.28 -4.24
C ARG A 42 15.07 4.59 -3.77
N ASP A 43 14.27 5.50 -3.20
CA ASP A 43 14.79 6.67 -2.46
C ASP A 43 14.67 6.47 -0.94
N VAL A 44 15.81 6.18 -0.31
CA VAL A 44 15.89 5.95 1.15
C VAL A 44 15.70 7.26 1.94
N LYS A 45 16.09 8.40 1.37
CA LYS A 45 15.96 9.70 2.03
C LYS A 45 14.50 10.12 2.06
N ALA A 46 13.80 10.04 0.93
CA ALA A 46 12.36 10.34 0.86
C ALA A 46 11.53 9.45 1.82
N GLN A 47 11.87 8.15 1.93
CA GLN A 47 11.24 7.25 2.89
C GLN A 47 11.42 7.69 4.35
N ARG A 48 12.63 8.12 4.70
CA ARG A 48 12.96 8.60 6.05
C ARG A 48 12.29 9.92 6.37
N ASP A 49 12.30 10.86 5.43
CA ASP A 49 11.70 12.19 5.60
C ASP A 49 10.17 12.09 5.76
N LEU A 50 9.52 11.16 5.05
CA LEU A 50 8.07 10.98 5.14
C LEU A 50 7.63 10.24 6.42
N ALA A 51 8.35 9.17 6.82
CA ALA A 51 7.90 8.28 7.90
C ALA A 51 8.65 8.43 9.23
N GLY A 52 9.71 9.23 9.25
CA GLY A 52 10.56 9.42 10.42
C GLY A 52 9.75 9.89 11.63
N GLY A 53 9.70 9.07 12.69
CA GLY A 53 9.06 9.43 13.95
C GLY A 53 7.52 9.37 13.97
N SER A 54 6.84 9.03 12.86
CA SER A 54 5.36 9.06 12.78
C SER A 54 4.69 7.76 13.27
N GLY A 55 5.41 6.64 13.29
CA GLY A 55 4.86 5.30 13.57
C GLY A 55 4.11 4.66 12.39
N ASP A 56 4.00 5.36 11.27
CA ASP A 56 3.56 4.84 9.96
C ASP A 56 4.77 4.53 9.07
N HIS A 57 4.56 3.80 7.96
CA HIS A 57 5.59 3.55 6.95
C HIS A 57 5.41 4.51 5.77
N ALA A 58 6.51 4.83 5.06
CA ALA A 58 6.46 5.46 3.75
C ALA A 58 6.06 4.39 2.73
N GLY A 59 4.75 4.24 2.53
CA GLY A 59 4.19 3.22 1.70
C GLY A 59 4.08 3.68 0.26
N HIS A 60 4.71 2.95 -0.66
CA HIS A 60 4.61 3.28 -2.07
C HIS A 60 3.20 3.02 -2.57
N MET A 61 2.69 3.88 -3.45
CA MET A 61 1.46 3.60 -4.17
C MET A 61 1.73 2.50 -5.19
N ILE A 62 2.76 2.59 -6.03
CA ILE A 62 3.25 1.49 -6.87
C ILE A 62 4.61 1.02 -6.37
N GLY A 63 4.77 -0.25 -6.01
CA GLY A 63 6.04 -0.78 -5.54
C GLY A 63 7.20 -0.58 -6.53
N VAL A 64 8.35 -0.11 -6.03
CA VAL A 64 9.56 0.14 -6.85
C VAL A 64 10.08 -1.11 -7.57
N GLN A 65 9.69 -2.31 -7.12
CA GLN A 65 9.99 -3.58 -7.80
C GLN A 65 9.38 -3.67 -9.21
N PHE A 66 8.36 -2.85 -9.51
CA PHE A 66 7.72 -2.76 -10.82
C PHE A 66 8.31 -1.67 -11.71
N GLY A 67 9.39 -1.00 -11.29
CA GLY A 67 10.03 0.07 -12.05
C GLY A 67 9.43 1.47 -11.84
N ALA A 68 8.49 1.62 -10.92
CA ALA A 68 7.98 2.93 -10.53
C ALA A 68 9.05 3.75 -9.78
N PRO A 69 9.08 5.09 -9.96
CA PRO A 69 9.87 5.99 -9.13
C PRO A 69 9.62 5.77 -7.64
N GLY A 70 10.67 5.78 -6.81
CA GLY A 70 10.55 5.72 -5.36
C GLY A 70 10.61 7.09 -4.71
N GLY A 71 10.27 8.17 -5.40
CA GLY A 71 10.18 9.51 -4.83
C GLY A 71 8.86 9.75 -4.09
N ILE A 72 8.74 10.94 -3.50
CA ILE A 72 7.58 11.35 -2.69
C ILE A 72 6.27 11.39 -3.49
N GLU A 73 6.35 11.59 -4.80
CA GLU A 73 5.22 11.54 -5.74
C GLU A 73 4.50 10.19 -5.70
N ASN A 74 5.23 9.11 -5.42
CA ASN A 74 4.73 7.73 -5.36
C ASN A 74 4.60 7.20 -3.93
N MET A 75 4.56 8.06 -2.89
CA MET A 75 4.49 7.63 -1.50
C MET A 75 3.39 8.34 -0.71
N GLY A 76 2.88 7.66 0.31
CA GLY A 76 2.02 8.23 1.35
C GLY A 76 2.29 7.59 2.71
N LEU A 77 1.86 8.25 3.78
CA LEU A 77 1.89 7.65 5.12
C LEU A 77 0.95 6.44 5.16
N GLN A 78 1.51 5.26 5.35
CA GLN A 78 0.80 4.01 5.24
C GLN A 78 0.92 3.20 6.53
N ASN A 79 -0.20 2.67 6.99
CA ASN A 79 -0.22 1.70 8.08
C ASN A 79 0.76 0.56 7.76
N ALA A 80 1.68 0.29 8.69
CA ALA A 80 2.65 -0.81 8.60
C ALA A 80 1.99 -2.15 8.23
N ASN A 81 0.81 -2.45 8.78
CA ASN A 81 0.07 -3.68 8.50
C ASN A 81 -0.46 -3.75 7.05
N MET A 82 -0.76 -2.61 6.43
CA MET A 82 -1.15 -2.54 5.02
C MET A 82 0.08 -2.66 4.09
N ASN A 83 1.25 -2.24 4.57
CA ASN A 83 2.50 -2.18 3.80
C ASN A 83 3.37 -3.45 3.89
N THR A 84 3.36 -4.19 5.00
CA THR A 84 4.33 -5.28 5.25
C THR A 84 3.73 -6.61 5.72
N PHE A 85 2.39 -6.74 5.81
CA PHE A 85 1.59 -7.86 6.33
C PHE A 85 0.94 -7.57 7.71
N ALA A 86 -0.39 -7.65 7.77
CA ALA A 86 -1.14 -7.54 9.02
C ALA A 86 -1.08 -8.85 9.82
N PRO A 87 -0.88 -8.82 11.15
CA PRO A 87 -1.04 -10.00 12.00
C PRO A 87 -2.39 -10.69 11.74
N LYS A 88 -2.45 -12.03 11.65
CA LYS A 88 -3.67 -12.80 11.32
C LYS A 88 -4.93 -12.31 12.04
N ARG A 89 -4.81 -12.00 13.33
CA ARG A 89 -5.91 -11.50 14.19
C ARG A 89 -6.48 -10.13 13.79
N LEU A 90 -5.73 -9.35 13.01
CA LEU A 90 -6.14 -8.04 12.51
C LEU A 90 -6.47 -8.06 11.02
N GLN A 91 -6.18 -9.14 10.30
CA GLN A 91 -6.42 -9.24 8.86
C GLN A 91 -7.87 -8.94 8.51
N GLU A 92 -8.84 -9.40 9.32
CA GLU A 92 -10.27 -9.16 9.09
C GLU A 92 -10.66 -7.67 9.14
N ALA A 93 -10.02 -6.87 10.00
CA ALA A 93 -10.21 -5.42 10.05
C ALA A 93 -9.55 -4.66 8.88
N PHE A 94 -8.69 -5.35 8.11
CA PHE A 94 -8.01 -4.82 6.92
C PHE A 94 -8.53 -5.48 5.62
N ARG A 95 -9.59 -6.30 5.68
CA ARG A 95 -10.16 -7.00 4.52
C ARG A 95 -10.98 -6.07 3.62
N GLY A 96 -10.45 -5.78 2.44
CA GLY A 96 -11.23 -5.84 1.19
C GLY A 96 -11.18 -7.28 0.62
N HIS A 97 -11.99 -7.61 -0.40
CA HIS A 97 -11.92 -8.91 -1.09
C HIS A 97 -10.57 -9.09 -1.82
N GLY A 98 -9.49 -9.45 -1.11
CA GLY A 98 -8.16 -9.59 -1.73
C GLY A 98 -6.94 -9.66 -0.80
N GLY A 99 -7.08 -9.43 0.51
CA GLY A 99 -5.94 -9.43 1.45
C GLY A 99 -5.38 -8.02 1.69
N SER A 100 -4.09 -7.92 2.01
CA SER A 100 -3.38 -6.63 2.17
C SER A 100 -2.92 -6.08 0.81
N TYR A 101 -2.57 -4.78 0.76
CA TYR A 101 -2.03 -4.19 -0.47
C TYR A 101 -0.75 -4.92 -0.95
N HIS A 102 0.07 -5.36 0.00
CA HIS A 102 1.24 -6.20 -0.26
C HIS A 102 0.89 -7.55 -0.91
N ASP A 103 -0.23 -8.17 -0.54
CA ASP A 103 -0.67 -9.45 -1.15
C ASP A 103 -1.10 -9.25 -2.61
N LEU A 104 -1.78 -8.13 -2.90
CA LEU A 104 -2.13 -7.75 -4.26
C LEU A 104 -0.88 -7.51 -5.12
N GLU A 105 0.11 -6.77 -4.61
CA GLU A 105 1.38 -6.57 -5.30
C GLU A 105 2.13 -7.90 -5.52
N SER A 106 2.07 -8.82 -4.55
CA SER A 106 2.67 -10.15 -4.68
C SER A 106 1.99 -10.98 -5.77
N GLU A 107 0.67 -10.90 -5.90
CA GLU A 107 -0.07 -11.55 -6.98
C GLU A 107 0.30 -10.97 -8.35
N TRP A 108 0.34 -9.64 -8.47
CA TRP A 108 0.78 -8.97 -9.70
C TRP A 108 2.19 -9.39 -10.10
N ALA A 109 3.13 -9.44 -9.14
CA ALA A 109 4.50 -9.88 -9.39
C ALA A 109 4.56 -11.30 -9.96
N ARG A 110 3.72 -12.22 -9.45
CA ARG A 110 3.61 -13.59 -9.99
C ARG A 110 3.06 -13.57 -11.42
N LYS A 111 1.92 -12.90 -11.65
CA LYS A 111 1.29 -12.83 -12.98
C LYS A 111 2.19 -12.19 -14.04
N LEU A 112 2.91 -11.13 -13.70
CA LEU A 112 3.88 -10.48 -14.60
C LEU A 112 5.00 -11.45 -15.03
N LYS A 113 5.48 -12.30 -14.10
CA LYS A 113 6.46 -13.36 -14.42
C LYS A 113 5.85 -14.45 -15.32
N ASP A 114 4.56 -14.73 -15.16
CA ASP A 114 3.79 -15.67 -15.99
C ASP A 114 3.42 -15.08 -17.38
N GLY A 115 3.87 -13.86 -17.70
CA GLY A 115 3.71 -13.22 -19.00
C GLY A 115 2.46 -12.36 -19.16
N TYR A 116 1.76 -12.06 -18.07
CA TYR A 116 0.67 -11.07 -18.10
C TYR A 116 1.24 -9.66 -18.23
N ARG A 117 0.44 -8.75 -18.80
CA ARG A 117 0.64 -7.30 -18.66
C ARG A 117 -0.41 -6.74 -17.70
N ILE A 118 0.01 -5.83 -16.82
CA ILE A 118 -0.87 -5.25 -15.80
C ILE A 118 -0.74 -3.74 -15.86
N THR A 119 -1.85 -3.05 -16.08
CA THR A 119 -1.94 -1.58 -16.00
C THR A 119 -2.75 -1.20 -14.77
N VAL A 120 -2.22 -0.29 -13.95
CA VAL A 120 -2.82 0.07 -12.66
C VAL A 120 -3.17 1.56 -12.61
N THR A 121 -4.12 1.88 -11.74
CA THR A 121 -4.39 3.23 -11.25
C THR A 121 -4.66 3.13 -9.76
N ILE A 122 -3.93 3.91 -8.97
CA ILE A 122 -3.93 3.85 -7.51
C ILE A 122 -4.16 5.25 -6.99
N GLN A 123 -5.12 5.41 -6.10
CA GLN A 123 -5.49 6.70 -5.53
C GLN A 123 -5.48 6.64 -4.01
N ASP A 124 -4.66 7.48 -3.39
CA ASP A 124 -4.71 7.75 -1.96
C ASP A 124 -5.62 8.97 -1.71
N LYS A 125 -6.60 8.80 -0.82
CA LYS A 125 -7.56 9.86 -0.47
C LYS A 125 -7.33 10.33 0.97
N TYR A 126 -7.19 11.64 1.12
CA TYR A 126 -6.88 12.35 2.36
C TYR A 126 -8.07 13.24 2.71
N ARG A 127 -8.41 13.34 4.00
CA ARG A 127 -9.27 14.45 4.44
C ARG A 127 -8.47 15.74 4.37
N LEU A 128 -9.17 16.86 4.21
CA LEU A 128 -8.55 18.18 4.30
C LEU A 128 -7.76 18.28 5.61
N ASP A 129 -6.54 18.81 5.52
CA ASP A 129 -5.60 18.98 6.63
C ASP A 129 -5.09 17.70 7.32
N GLU A 130 -5.39 16.51 6.78
CA GLU A 130 -4.77 15.25 7.22
C GLU A 130 -3.55 14.91 6.34
N GLU A 131 -2.41 14.61 6.97
CA GLU A 131 -1.18 14.16 6.27
C GLU A 131 -1.20 12.68 5.90
N ARG A 132 -2.23 11.95 6.35
CA ARG A 132 -2.37 10.51 6.21
C ARG A 132 -3.62 10.18 5.40
N PRO A 133 -3.52 9.39 4.31
CA PRO A 133 -4.70 8.98 3.59
C PRO A 133 -5.52 8.05 4.49
N PHE A 134 -6.85 8.09 4.39
CA PHE A 134 -7.71 7.16 5.13
C PHE A 134 -8.12 5.95 4.28
N VAL A 135 -7.98 6.04 2.96
CA VAL A 135 -8.21 4.94 2.03
C VAL A 135 -7.26 5.02 0.84
N ARG A 136 -6.83 3.84 0.37
CA ARG A 136 -6.18 3.63 -0.92
C ARG A 136 -7.13 2.86 -1.83
N TRP A 137 -7.63 3.50 -2.87
CA TRP A 137 -8.38 2.87 -3.94
C TRP A 137 -7.42 2.37 -5.02
N VAL A 138 -7.65 1.17 -5.53
CA VAL A 138 -6.81 0.51 -6.53
C VAL A 138 -7.69 -0.03 -7.63
N GLN A 139 -7.38 0.30 -8.87
CA GLN A 139 -7.94 -0.30 -10.07
C GLN A 139 -6.83 -0.88 -10.93
N TRP A 140 -7.08 -2.03 -11.55
CA TRP A 140 -6.15 -2.58 -12.53
C TRP A 140 -6.84 -3.36 -13.64
N VAL A 141 -6.12 -3.49 -14.75
CA VAL A 141 -6.52 -4.27 -15.91
C VAL A 141 -5.42 -5.28 -16.20
N GLU A 142 -5.81 -6.53 -16.40
CA GLU A 142 -4.90 -7.63 -16.76
C GLU A 142 -5.05 -7.95 -18.25
N THR A 143 -3.93 -8.05 -18.96
CA THR A 143 -3.87 -8.63 -20.30
C THR A 143 -3.15 -9.96 -20.22
N THR A 144 -3.84 -11.03 -20.60
CA THR A 144 -3.29 -12.39 -20.61
C THR A 144 -2.08 -12.50 -21.55
N PRO A 145 -1.22 -13.53 -21.40
CA PRO A 145 -0.09 -13.76 -22.31
C PRO A 145 -0.49 -13.91 -23.79
N LYS A 146 -1.76 -14.28 -24.04
CA LYS A 146 -2.34 -14.40 -25.40
C LYS A 146 -2.90 -13.07 -25.94
N GLY A 147 -2.71 -11.96 -25.23
CA GLY A 147 -3.18 -10.63 -25.63
C GLY A 147 -4.64 -10.32 -25.31
N LYS A 148 -5.39 -11.25 -24.70
CA LYS A 148 -6.77 -10.97 -24.27
C LYS A 148 -6.78 -10.10 -23.02
N GLN A 149 -7.34 -8.90 -23.12
CA GLN A 149 -7.59 -8.00 -22.00
C GLN A 149 -8.79 -8.48 -21.18
N GLN A 150 -8.67 -8.43 -19.85
CA GLN A 150 -9.73 -8.74 -18.91
C GLN A 150 -10.47 -7.46 -18.48
N ALA A 151 -11.65 -7.64 -17.86
CA ALA A 151 -12.37 -6.53 -17.26
C ALA A 151 -11.53 -5.87 -16.15
N ALA A 152 -11.76 -4.58 -15.93
CA ALA A 152 -11.11 -3.86 -14.84
C ALA A 152 -11.54 -4.43 -13.49
N GLN A 153 -10.57 -4.59 -12.60
CA GLN A 153 -10.77 -5.02 -11.21
C GLN A 153 -10.52 -3.82 -10.29
N THR A 154 -11.22 -3.76 -9.16
CA THR A 154 -11.12 -2.65 -8.21
C THR A 154 -11.12 -3.15 -6.76
N LEU A 155 -10.30 -2.54 -5.91
CA LEU A 155 -10.25 -2.79 -4.47
C LEU A 155 -10.01 -1.51 -3.69
N ASP A 156 -10.60 -1.45 -2.49
CA ASP A 156 -10.35 -0.40 -1.51
C ASP A 156 -9.60 -0.96 -0.30
N PHE A 157 -8.51 -0.29 0.07
CA PHE A 157 -7.72 -0.60 1.25
C PHE A 157 -7.85 0.52 2.27
N GLY A 158 -8.52 0.23 3.38
CA GLY A 158 -8.66 1.19 4.49
C GLY A 158 -7.32 1.37 5.22
N ASN A 159 -6.84 2.60 5.28
CA ASN A 159 -5.64 2.94 6.03
C ASN A 159 -6.01 3.28 7.48
N PHE A 160 -6.53 2.32 8.24
CA PHE A 160 -6.99 2.56 9.62
C PHE A 160 -5.82 2.66 10.62
N SER A 161 -6.11 3.08 11.86
CA SER A 161 -5.12 3.16 12.96
C SER A 161 -4.44 1.81 13.23
N SER A 162 -3.12 1.82 13.40
CA SER A 162 -2.32 0.63 13.71
C SER A 162 -1.87 0.62 15.18
N PRO A 163 -1.59 -0.54 15.78
CA PRO A 163 -0.95 -0.61 17.08
C PRO A 163 0.36 0.21 17.17
N GLN A 164 1.13 0.27 16.08
CA GLN A 164 2.39 1.02 15.98
C GLN A 164 2.14 2.54 16.02
N LEU A 165 1.13 3.03 15.30
CA LEU A 165 0.71 4.43 15.33
C LEU A 165 0.22 4.84 16.72
N ARG A 166 -0.57 3.98 17.38
CA ARG A 166 -1.02 4.23 18.76
C ARG A 166 0.15 4.28 19.73
N ALA A 167 1.10 3.35 19.62
CA ALA A 167 2.30 3.35 20.44
C ALA A 167 3.16 4.62 20.21
N ALA A 168 3.32 5.07 18.97
CA ALA A 168 4.05 6.30 18.64
C ALA A 168 3.36 7.57 19.20
N ARG A 169 2.03 7.56 19.29
CA ARG A 169 1.23 8.65 19.88
C ARG A 169 1.13 8.60 21.41
N GLY A 170 1.73 7.60 22.05
CA GLY A 170 1.57 7.37 23.49
C GLY A 170 0.15 6.94 23.90
N GLU A 171 -0.66 6.51 22.94
CA GLU A 171 -2.01 5.99 23.19
C GLU A 171 -1.91 4.57 23.76
N GLN A 172 -2.42 4.38 24.98
CA GLN A 172 -2.60 3.04 25.55
C GLN A 172 -3.52 2.23 24.60
N PRO A 173 -3.24 0.94 24.34
CA PRO A 173 -4.15 0.11 23.57
C PRO A 173 -5.52 0.12 24.24
N GLY A 174 -6.52 0.75 23.60
CA GLY A 174 -7.90 0.61 24.01
C GLY A 174 -8.30 -0.87 23.96
N PRO A 175 -9.26 -1.32 24.80
CA PRO A 175 -9.74 -2.69 24.75
C PRO A 175 -10.16 -3.03 23.32
N ILE A 176 -9.71 -4.18 22.83
CA ILE A 176 -10.16 -4.71 21.54
C ILE A 176 -11.62 -5.11 21.74
N THR A 177 -12.56 -4.22 21.44
CA THR A 177 -13.97 -4.58 21.36
C THR A 177 -14.19 -5.25 20.02
N ASN A 178 -14.18 -6.59 20.00
CA ASN A 178 -14.77 -7.34 18.89
C ASN A 178 -16.24 -6.89 18.81
N GLY A 179 -16.61 -6.28 17.69
CA GLY A 179 -17.99 -5.89 17.43
C GLY A 179 -18.88 -7.13 17.41
N GLY A 180 -19.66 -7.32 18.47
CA GLY A 180 -20.59 -8.43 18.62
C GLY A 180 -20.99 -8.59 20.08
N LYS A 181 -22.29 -8.46 20.37
CA LYS A 181 -22.89 -8.40 21.71
C LYS A 181 -22.29 -9.42 22.70
N GLY A 182 -21.79 -8.91 23.84
CA GLY A 182 -21.34 -9.71 24.98
C GLY A 182 -19.83 -9.68 25.21
N ALA A 183 -19.26 -8.49 25.47
CA ALA A 183 -17.84 -8.36 25.77
C ALA A 183 -17.52 -8.92 27.17
N GLN A 184 -17.02 -10.15 27.23
CA GLN A 184 -16.17 -10.57 28.36
C GLN A 184 -14.79 -9.92 28.21
N VAL A 185 -14.35 -9.29 29.29
CA VAL A 185 -13.04 -8.66 29.41
C VAL A 185 -11.98 -9.76 29.54
N ILE A 186 -11.19 -9.99 28.49
CA ILE A 186 -9.96 -10.76 28.61
C ILE A 186 -8.83 -9.76 28.91
N SER A 187 -8.48 -9.64 30.19
CA SER A 187 -7.28 -8.94 30.63
C SER A 187 -6.04 -9.70 30.12
N LEU A 188 -5.17 -9.01 29.39
CA LEU A 188 -3.88 -9.53 28.89
C LEU A 188 -2.74 -9.39 29.90
N PHE A 189 -3.05 -9.02 31.15
CA PHE A 189 -2.11 -9.10 32.26
C PHE A 189 -2.70 -10.03 33.32
N GLY A 190 -2.21 -11.27 33.36
CA GLY A 190 -2.33 -12.09 34.56
C GLY A 190 -1.55 -11.44 35.70
N PRO A 191 -2.01 -11.54 36.96
CA PRO A 191 -1.32 -10.91 38.08
C PRO A 191 0.06 -11.54 38.22
N ARG A 192 1.09 -10.68 38.38
CA ARG A 192 2.39 -11.13 38.88
C ARG A 192 2.18 -11.67 40.30
N ARG A 193 2.41 -12.97 40.47
CA ARG A 193 2.89 -13.58 41.70
C ARG A 193 3.86 -14.69 41.32
#